data_AF-A0A9D6QG35-F1
#
_entry.id   AF-A0A9D6QG35-F1
#
_cell.length_a   1.000
_cell.length_b   1.000
_cell.length_c   1.000
_cell.angle_alpha   90.00
_cell.angle_beta   90.00
_cell.angle_gamma   90.00
#
_symmetry.space_group_name_H-M   'P 1'
#
loop_
_entity.id
_entity.type
_entity.pdbx_description
1 polymer ?
#
loop_
_entity_poly.entity_id
_entity_poly.type
_entity_poly.pdbx_seq_one_letter_code
_entity_poly.pdbx_strand_id
1 'polypeptide(L)'
;IAKRKNEPVPKGWIINNEGAMTTNPNDMINGGALLPLGSERELGGHKGYALSAMVDILTSVLSGANWGPFAPPFALRQEIPSRSVGKGIGHFFGAMEIDGFMDVTEFKKRIDEWIEVFRNTKKAKGTDGVLIPGDPEHQEEVIRRKEGIPLMPPVVNDLIDISRRTGIPFE
;
A
#
# COMPACT_ATOMS: atom_id res chain seq x y z
N ILE A 1 7.33 -3.76 9.19
CA ILE A 1 6.65 -4.10 10.46
C ILE A 1 7.16 -5.43 11.01
N ALA A 2 7.05 -6.54 10.27
CA ALA A 2 7.53 -7.86 10.68
C ALA A 2 8.96 -7.85 11.26
N LYS A 3 9.91 -7.14 10.62
CA LYS A 3 11.26 -6.94 11.16
C LYS A 3 11.30 -6.29 12.56
N ARG A 4 10.49 -5.25 12.81
CA ARG A 4 10.43 -4.58 14.12
C ARG A 4 9.80 -5.48 15.19
N LYS A 5 8.88 -6.37 14.78
CA LYS A 5 8.24 -7.36 15.65
C LYS A 5 9.04 -8.65 15.79
N ASN A 6 10.13 -8.81 15.04
CA ASN A 6 10.89 -10.05 14.93
C ASN A 6 10.03 -11.27 14.52
N GLU A 7 9.10 -11.06 13.59
CA GLU A 7 8.17 -12.07 13.09
C GLU A 7 8.45 -12.41 11.63
N PRO A 8 8.15 -13.65 11.17
CA PRO A 8 8.20 -14.00 9.76
C PRO A 8 7.08 -13.30 8.98
N VAL A 9 7.30 -13.08 7.68
CA VAL A 9 6.24 -12.68 6.75
C VAL A 9 5.56 -13.90 6.13
N PRO A 10 4.30 -13.78 5.65
CA PRO A 10 3.66 -14.85 4.92
C PRO A 10 4.46 -15.30 3.70
N LYS A 11 4.44 -16.61 3.42
CA LYS A 11 4.97 -17.15 2.17
C LYS A 11 4.22 -16.54 0.98
N GLY A 12 4.94 -16.16 -0.07
CA GLY A 12 4.35 -15.49 -1.24
C GLY A 12 4.66 -14.00 -1.32
N TRP A 13 5.23 -13.39 -0.28
CA TRP A 13 5.41 -11.94 -0.22
C TRP A 13 6.77 -11.47 -0.73
N ILE A 14 7.83 -12.24 -0.47
CA ILE A 14 9.21 -11.84 -0.73
C ILE A 14 10.05 -12.98 -1.28
N ILE A 15 11.09 -12.59 -2.02
CA ILE A 15 12.20 -13.42 -2.46
C ILE A 15 13.51 -12.89 -1.90
N ASN A 16 14.50 -13.76 -1.75
CA ASN A 16 15.86 -13.37 -1.43
C ASN A 16 16.63 -12.90 -2.69
N ASN A 17 17.92 -12.59 -2.53
CA ASN A 17 18.83 -12.15 -3.59
C ASN A 17 19.12 -13.23 -4.66
N GLU A 18 18.90 -14.51 -4.37
CA GLU A 18 18.95 -15.60 -5.37
C GLU A 18 17.60 -15.82 -6.07
N GLY A 19 16.56 -15.05 -5.73
CA GLY A 19 15.21 -15.20 -6.28
C GLY A 19 14.40 -16.33 -5.66
N ALA A 20 14.87 -16.95 -4.57
CA ALA A 20 14.17 -17.99 -3.85
C ALA A 20 13.18 -17.41 -2.84
N MET A 21 12.04 -18.10 -2.66
CA MET A 21 11.01 -17.72 -1.70
C MET A 21 11.53 -17.76 -0.26
N THR A 22 11.21 -16.73 0.52
CA THR A 22 11.59 -16.63 1.93
C THR A 22 10.47 -16.04 2.78
N THR A 23 10.51 -16.31 4.08
CA THR A 23 9.63 -15.71 5.10
C THR A 23 10.42 -14.84 6.08
N ASN A 24 11.75 -14.76 5.95
CA ASN A 24 12.59 -13.90 6.77
C ASN A 24 12.59 -12.48 6.20
N PRO A 25 12.06 -11.47 6.91
CA PRO A 25 12.00 -10.10 6.41
C PRO A 25 13.37 -9.45 6.17
N ASN A 26 14.46 -10.01 6.72
CA ASN A 26 15.81 -9.48 6.48
C ASN A 26 16.32 -9.81 5.08
N ASP A 27 15.89 -10.93 4.48
CA ASP A 27 16.38 -11.36 3.17
C ASP A 27 15.95 -10.38 2.06
N MET A 28 14.72 -9.84 2.16
CA MET A 28 14.24 -8.78 1.27
C MET A 28 15.10 -7.51 1.38
N ILE A 29 15.58 -7.16 2.57
CA ILE A 29 16.41 -5.97 2.80
C ILE A 29 17.83 -6.20 2.28
N ASN A 30 18.32 -7.43 2.36
CA ASN A 30 19.68 -7.82 1.99
C ASN A 30 19.77 -8.21 0.50
N GLY A 31 19.12 -7.46 -0.39
CA GLY A 31 19.18 -7.66 -1.84
C GLY A 31 18.08 -8.53 -2.44
N GLY A 32 17.10 -8.95 -1.64
CA GLY A 32 15.86 -9.56 -2.14
C GLY A 32 14.85 -8.54 -2.67
N ALA A 33 13.62 -9.01 -2.92
CA ALA A 33 12.55 -8.18 -3.49
C ALA A 33 11.17 -8.58 -2.98
N LEU A 34 10.22 -7.65 -3.11
CA LEU A 34 8.78 -7.93 -2.95
C LEU A 34 8.24 -8.56 -4.24
N LEU A 35 7.35 -9.53 -4.09
CA LEU A 35 6.59 -10.04 -5.22
C LEU A 35 5.35 -9.17 -5.49
N PRO A 36 4.91 -9.04 -6.76
CA PRO A 36 3.68 -8.37 -7.11
C PRO A 36 2.44 -9.04 -6.48
N LEU A 37 1.31 -8.32 -6.46
CA LEU A 37 0.01 -8.90 -6.09
C LEU A 37 -0.26 -10.18 -6.92
N GLY A 38 -0.63 -11.25 -6.23
CA GLY A 38 -0.79 -12.57 -6.84
C GLY A 38 0.48 -13.42 -6.82
N SER A 39 1.60 -12.95 -6.25
CA SER A 39 2.82 -13.72 -6.03
C SER A 39 3.36 -14.39 -7.31
N GLU A 40 3.16 -15.70 -7.45
CA GLU A 40 3.63 -16.50 -8.57
C GLU A 40 2.69 -16.40 -9.78
N ARG A 41 3.13 -16.85 -10.95
CA ARG A 41 2.37 -16.70 -12.19
C ARG A 41 1.00 -17.37 -12.10
N GLU A 42 0.94 -18.56 -11.51
CA GLU A 42 -0.23 -19.42 -11.33
C GLU A 42 -1.26 -18.81 -10.37
N LEU A 43 -0.78 -17.98 -9.42
CA LEU A 43 -1.61 -17.25 -8.46
C LEU A 43 -1.97 -15.83 -8.95
N GLY A 44 -1.57 -15.47 -10.17
CA GLY A 44 -1.92 -14.21 -10.81
C GLY A 44 -0.88 -13.11 -10.70
N GLY A 45 0.36 -13.40 -10.30
CA GLY A 45 1.46 -12.43 -10.17
C GLY A 45 1.70 -11.58 -11.42
N HIS A 46 1.49 -12.15 -12.61
CA HIS A 46 1.59 -11.42 -13.88
C HIS A 46 0.54 -10.30 -14.02
N LYS A 47 -0.63 -10.43 -13.40
CA LYS A 47 -1.66 -9.37 -13.35
C LYS A 47 -1.26 -8.27 -12.37
N GLY A 48 -0.74 -8.64 -11.19
CA GLY A 48 -0.19 -7.66 -10.25
C GLY A 48 0.96 -6.87 -10.84
N TYR A 49 1.86 -7.53 -11.58
CA TYR A 49 2.91 -6.87 -12.35
C TYR A 49 2.36 -5.85 -13.35
N ALA A 50 1.35 -6.23 -14.14
CA ALA A 50 0.74 -5.33 -15.12
C ALA A 50 0.07 -4.11 -14.46
N LEU A 51 -0.59 -4.30 -13.31
CA LEU A 51 -1.16 -3.19 -12.52
C LEU A 51 -0.06 -2.26 -12.00
N SER A 52 1.05 -2.79 -11.47
CA SER A 52 2.20 -1.98 -11.05
C SER A 52 2.84 -1.22 -12.21
N ALA A 53 2.96 -1.84 -13.38
CA ALA A 53 3.48 -1.18 -14.58
C ALA A 53 2.58 -0.03 -15.03
N MET A 54 1.25 -0.21 -14.98
CA MET A 54 0.29 0.86 -15.27
C MET A 54 0.47 2.05 -14.33
N VAL A 55 0.67 1.79 -13.02
CA VAL A 55 0.97 2.85 -12.04
C VAL A 55 2.24 3.59 -12.44
N ASP A 56 3.36 2.90 -12.65
CA ASP A 56 4.64 3.54 -12.98
C ASP A 56 4.60 4.34 -14.30
N ILE A 57 3.86 3.85 -15.30
CA ILE A 57 3.64 4.58 -16.55
C ILE A 57 2.85 5.88 -16.30
N LEU A 58 1.71 5.80 -15.61
CA LEU A 58 0.84 6.96 -15.40
C LEU A 58 1.46 7.99 -14.46
N THR A 59 2.12 7.53 -13.38
CA THR A 59 2.71 8.42 -12.40
C THR A 59 4.03 8.99 -12.87
N SER A 60 4.88 8.18 -13.52
CA SER A 60 6.30 8.49 -13.72
C SER A 60 6.65 8.76 -15.18
N VAL A 61 6.42 7.79 -16.07
CA VAL A 61 6.78 7.93 -17.49
C VAL A 61 6.01 9.08 -18.13
N LEU A 62 4.71 9.17 -17.88
CA LEU A 62 3.83 10.21 -18.42
C LEU A 62 4.18 11.61 -17.90
N SER A 63 4.56 11.72 -16.62
CA SER A 63 4.87 13.02 -15.99
C SER A 63 6.31 13.49 -16.21
N GLY A 64 7.20 12.62 -16.69
CA GLY A 64 8.63 12.89 -16.78
C GLY A 64 9.39 12.71 -15.46
N ALA A 65 8.81 12.01 -14.48
CA ALA A 65 9.50 11.64 -13.24
C ALA A 65 10.39 10.41 -13.42
N ASN A 66 11.16 10.05 -12.39
CA ASN A 66 11.95 8.82 -12.42
C ASN A 66 11.04 7.60 -12.27
N TRP A 67 11.28 6.56 -13.08
CA TRP A 67 10.49 5.33 -13.13
C TRP A 67 11.33 4.11 -12.78
N GLY A 68 10.67 2.99 -12.46
CA GLY A 68 11.28 1.70 -12.16
C GLY A 68 12.46 1.79 -11.18
N PRO A 69 13.63 1.23 -11.53
CA PRO A 69 14.79 1.21 -10.62
C PRO A 69 15.47 2.58 -10.45
N PHE A 70 15.04 3.61 -11.19
CA PHE A 70 15.59 4.96 -11.10
C PHE A 70 14.79 5.85 -10.14
N ALA A 71 13.63 5.38 -9.67
CA ALA A 71 12.81 6.10 -8.70
C ALA A 71 13.61 6.36 -7.41
N PRO A 72 13.54 7.57 -6.82
CA PRO A 72 14.19 7.84 -5.55
C PRO A 72 13.68 6.86 -4.48
N PRO A 73 14.57 6.23 -3.70
CA PRO A 73 14.16 5.27 -2.70
C PRO A 73 13.33 5.96 -1.60
N PHE A 74 12.12 5.44 -1.36
CA PHE A 74 11.19 5.99 -0.37
C PHE A 74 11.46 5.51 1.07
N ALA A 75 12.08 4.33 1.24
CA ALA A 75 12.33 3.75 2.57
C ALA A 75 13.60 2.89 2.63
N LEU A 76 14.22 2.89 3.83
CA LEU A 76 15.33 2.06 4.33
C LEU A 76 16.45 1.70 3.32
N ARG A 77 17.58 2.41 3.43
CA ARG A 77 18.93 1.96 3.01
C ARG A 77 19.01 1.36 1.60
N GLN A 78 18.29 1.93 0.64
CA GLN A 78 18.57 1.67 -0.76
C GLN A 78 19.49 2.76 -1.28
N GLU A 79 20.46 2.35 -2.09
CA GLU A 79 21.37 3.28 -2.73
C GLU A 79 20.59 4.23 -3.64
N ILE A 80 20.98 5.51 -3.62
CA ILE A 80 20.42 6.48 -4.56
C ILE A 80 20.85 6.03 -5.96
N PRO A 81 19.91 5.86 -6.92
CA PRO A 81 20.26 5.46 -8.27
C PRO A 81 21.31 6.40 -8.88
N SER A 82 22.40 5.84 -9.40
CA SER A 82 23.49 6.61 -10.01
C SER A 82 23.07 7.32 -11.30
N ARG A 83 22.03 6.82 -11.95
CA ARG A 83 21.40 7.38 -13.13
C ARG A 83 20.04 7.95 -12.77
N SER A 84 19.79 9.17 -13.21
CA SER A 84 18.46 9.79 -13.23
C SER A 84 17.88 9.75 -14.65
N VAL A 85 16.61 9.41 -14.76
CA VAL A 85 15.85 9.36 -16.04
C VAL A 85 14.67 10.34 -16.05
N GLY A 86 14.48 11.08 -14.96
CA GLY A 86 13.43 12.07 -14.77
C GLY A 86 13.63 12.84 -13.47
N LYS A 87 12.62 13.59 -13.02
CA LYS A 87 12.71 14.41 -11.80
C LYS A 87 11.85 13.87 -10.68
N GLY A 88 12.47 13.57 -9.53
CA GLY A 88 11.76 13.21 -8.31
C GLY A 88 10.86 11.98 -8.45
N ILE A 89 9.78 11.97 -7.65
CA ILE A 89 8.70 10.99 -7.67
C ILE A 89 7.51 11.60 -8.40
N GLY A 90 6.90 10.83 -9.28
CA GLY A 90 5.73 11.26 -10.05
C GLY A 90 4.42 10.85 -9.38
N HIS A 91 3.35 11.59 -9.68
CA HIS A 91 1.99 11.33 -9.20
C HIS A 91 1.00 11.50 -10.35
N PHE A 92 -0.08 10.75 -10.32
CA PHE A 92 -1.19 10.86 -11.27
C PHE A 92 -2.50 11.01 -10.49
N PHE A 93 -3.31 11.98 -10.89
CA PHE A 93 -4.63 12.23 -10.31
C PHE A 93 -5.66 12.25 -11.43
N GLY A 94 -6.77 11.53 -11.24
CA GLY A 94 -7.89 11.51 -12.16
C GLY A 94 -9.19 11.78 -11.42
N ALA A 95 -10.03 12.62 -12.01
CA ALA A 95 -11.40 12.85 -11.56
C ALA A 95 -12.34 12.66 -12.77
N MET A 96 -13.44 11.96 -12.55
CA MET A 96 -14.49 11.77 -13.56
C MET A 96 -15.75 12.47 -13.07
N GLU A 97 -16.29 13.35 -13.90
CA GLU A 97 -17.50 14.10 -13.59
C GLU A 97 -18.73 13.22 -13.85
N ILE A 98 -19.49 12.89 -12.80
CA ILE A 98 -20.55 11.85 -12.88
C ILE A 98 -21.76 12.32 -13.70
N ASP A 99 -22.17 13.58 -13.56
CA ASP A 99 -23.29 14.17 -14.31
C ASP A 99 -23.01 14.30 -15.82
N GLY A 100 -21.75 14.21 -16.22
CA GLY A 100 -21.34 14.00 -17.61
C GLY A 100 -21.74 12.65 -18.20
N PHE A 101 -22.14 11.67 -17.37
CA PHE A 101 -22.53 10.32 -17.80
C PHE A 101 -23.97 9.95 -17.43
N MET A 102 -24.45 10.35 -16.25
CA MET A 102 -25.81 10.05 -15.78
C MET A 102 -26.23 10.94 -14.60
N ASP A 103 -27.53 10.94 -14.27
CA ASP A 103 -28.02 11.63 -13.07
C ASP A 103 -27.28 11.16 -11.80
N VAL A 104 -26.79 12.11 -11.01
CA VAL A 104 -25.96 11.85 -9.82
C VAL A 104 -26.74 11.15 -8.71
N THR A 105 -28.03 11.46 -8.56
CA THR A 105 -28.87 10.84 -7.52
C THR A 105 -29.07 9.37 -7.85
N GLU A 106 -29.39 9.07 -9.09
CA GLU A 106 -29.50 7.70 -9.60
C GLU A 106 -28.17 6.95 -9.54
N PHE A 107 -27.04 7.60 -9.86
CA PHE A 107 -25.72 6.97 -9.72
C PHE A 107 -25.45 6.53 -8.27
N LYS A 108 -25.68 7.42 -7.30
CA LYS A 108 -25.50 7.11 -5.88
C LYS A 108 -26.39 5.95 -5.44
N LYS A 109 -27.67 5.95 -5.85
CA LYS A 109 -28.59 4.84 -5.57
C LYS A 109 -28.07 3.51 -6.11
N ARG A 110 -27.49 3.49 -7.32
CA ARG A 110 -26.90 2.28 -7.89
C ARG A 110 -25.64 1.83 -7.15
N ILE A 111 -24.83 2.75 -6.63
CA ILE A 111 -23.71 2.41 -5.75
C ILE A 111 -24.22 1.76 -4.47
N ASP A 112 -25.28 2.29 -3.86
CA ASP A 112 -25.90 1.68 -2.67
C ASP A 112 -26.41 0.27 -2.96
N GLU A 113 -27.16 0.10 -4.07
CA GLU A 113 -27.64 -1.21 -4.51
C GLU A 113 -26.47 -2.18 -4.79
N TRP A 114 -25.40 -1.71 -5.44
CA TRP A 114 -24.20 -2.50 -5.68
C TRP A 114 -23.56 -2.97 -4.37
N ILE A 115 -23.41 -2.07 -3.38
CA ILE A 115 -22.87 -2.39 -2.05
C ILE A 115 -23.74 -3.46 -1.38
N GLU A 116 -25.07 -3.29 -1.39
CA GLU A 116 -26.02 -4.23 -0.80
C GLU A 116 -25.91 -5.62 -1.43
N VAL A 117 -25.75 -5.70 -2.76
CA VAL A 117 -25.58 -6.97 -3.46
C VAL A 117 -24.37 -7.74 -2.92
N PHE A 118 -23.20 -7.09 -2.77
CA PHE A 118 -22.01 -7.76 -2.25
C PHE A 118 -22.18 -8.17 -0.78
N ARG A 119 -22.76 -7.31 0.04
CA ARG A 119 -22.98 -7.57 1.47
C ARG A 119 -23.97 -8.72 1.72
N ASN A 120 -24.93 -8.90 0.82
CA ASN A 120 -25.93 -9.97 0.90
C ASN A 120 -25.45 -11.30 0.30
N THR A 121 -24.23 -11.39 -0.24
CA THR A 121 -23.68 -12.66 -0.70
C THR A 121 -23.51 -13.66 0.45
N LYS A 122 -23.60 -14.95 0.13
CA LYS A 122 -23.39 -16.02 1.10
C LYS A 122 -21.96 -15.92 1.67
N LYS A 123 -21.87 -15.67 2.97
CA LYS A 123 -20.60 -15.58 3.70
C LYS A 123 -19.83 -16.90 3.60
N ALA A 124 -18.52 -16.80 3.44
CA ALA A 124 -17.64 -17.96 3.58
C ALA A 124 -17.62 -18.42 5.05
N LYS A 125 -17.42 -19.73 5.28
CA LYS A 125 -17.39 -20.30 6.63
C LYS A 125 -16.31 -19.61 7.46
N GLY A 126 -16.67 -19.09 8.64
CA GLY A 126 -15.74 -18.43 9.56
C GLY A 126 -15.38 -17.00 9.19
N THR A 127 -16.17 -16.34 8.32
CA THR A 127 -15.98 -14.93 7.96
C THR A 127 -17.23 -14.12 8.32
N ASP A 128 -17.04 -12.82 8.57
CA ASP A 128 -18.15 -11.89 8.83
C ASP A 128 -18.88 -11.45 7.54
N GLY A 129 -18.41 -11.90 6.37
CA GLY A 129 -18.98 -11.61 5.06
C GLY A 129 -18.03 -10.79 4.19
N VAL A 130 -18.57 -10.24 3.11
CA VAL A 130 -17.81 -9.40 2.18
C VAL A 130 -17.64 -8.00 2.75
N LEU A 131 -16.43 -7.48 2.65
CA LEU A 131 -16.09 -6.09 2.95
C LEU A 131 -16.06 -5.27 1.66
N ILE A 132 -16.55 -4.03 1.73
CA ILE A 132 -16.40 -3.05 0.65
C ILE A 132 -15.09 -2.29 0.87
N PRO A 133 -14.31 -1.96 -0.19
CA PRO A 133 -13.13 -1.12 -0.04
C PRO A 133 -13.45 0.18 0.72
N GLY A 134 -12.74 0.43 1.82
CA GLY A 134 -12.99 1.54 2.73
C GLY A 134 -13.75 1.15 4.03
N ASP A 135 -14.39 -0.01 4.09
CA ASP A 135 -15.07 -0.48 5.32
C ASP A 135 -14.10 -0.62 6.50
N PRO A 136 -12.93 -1.31 6.37
CA PRO A 136 -11.98 -1.43 7.47
C PRO A 136 -11.43 -0.08 7.93
N GLU A 137 -11.10 0.79 6.97
CA GLU A 137 -10.56 2.12 7.25
C GLU A 137 -11.57 3.01 7.97
N HIS A 138 -12.84 2.99 7.55
CA HIS A 138 -13.91 3.76 8.19
C HIS A 138 -14.17 3.28 9.62
N GLN A 139 -14.19 1.96 9.84
CA GLN A 139 -14.34 1.38 11.18
C GLN A 139 -13.19 1.78 12.11
N GLU A 140 -11.95 1.66 11.64
CA GLU A 140 -10.78 2.09 12.41
C GLU A 140 -10.81 3.60 12.66
N GLU A 141 -11.17 4.43 11.68
CA GLU A 141 -11.28 5.88 11.86
C GLU A 141 -12.23 6.25 13.01
N VAL A 142 -13.42 5.61 13.07
CA VAL A 142 -14.40 5.84 14.14
C VAL A 142 -13.80 5.51 15.52
N ILE A 143 -13.04 4.43 15.62
CA ILE A 143 -12.37 4.01 16.86
C ILE A 143 -11.26 4.99 17.21
N ARG A 144 -10.34 5.27 16.27
CA ARG A 144 -9.16 6.13 16.51
C ARG A 144 -9.53 7.58 16.82
N ARG A 145 -10.65 8.08 16.29
CA ARG A 145 -11.17 9.42 16.65
C ARG A 145 -11.59 9.52 18.11
N LYS A 146 -12.04 8.43 18.72
CA LYS A 146 -12.52 8.39 20.12
C LYS A 146 -11.43 7.96 21.10
N GLU A 147 -10.66 6.94 20.73
CA GLU A 147 -9.72 6.26 21.61
C GLU A 147 -8.25 6.69 21.38
N GLY A 148 -7.99 7.46 20.32
CA GLY A 148 -6.64 7.83 19.91
C GLY A 148 -5.94 6.75 19.07
N ILE A 149 -4.73 7.06 18.61
CA ILE A 149 -3.91 6.18 17.77
C ILE A 149 -2.87 5.47 18.65
N PRO A 150 -2.91 4.13 18.76
CA PRO A 150 -1.94 3.38 19.54
C PRO A 150 -0.59 3.39 18.82
N LEU A 151 0.44 3.84 19.53
CA LEU A 151 1.82 3.85 19.03
C LEU A 151 2.61 2.71 19.67
N MET A 152 3.41 2.01 18.86
CA MET A 152 4.35 1.02 19.41
C MET A 152 5.46 1.74 20.17
N PRO A 153 6.00 1.18 21.28
CA PRO A 153 7.07 1.81 22.05
C PRO A 153 8.28 2.28 21.22
N PRO A 154 8.76 1.54 20.19
CA PRO A 154 9.84 2.05 19.33
C PRO A 154 9.48 3.34 18.58
N VAL A 155 8.22 3.50 18.16
CA VAL A 155 7.77 4.72 17.47
C VAL A 155 7.71 5.89 18.45
N VAL A 156 7.25 5.66 19.68
CA VAL A 156 7.25 6.67 20.75
C VAL A 156 8.68 7.16 21.03
N ASN A 157 9.64 6.22 21.11
CA ASN A 157 11.05 6.56 21.31
C ASN A 157 11.63 7.40 20.16
N ASP A 158 11.30 7.05 18.91
CA ASP A 158 11.72 7.83 17.73
C ASP A 158 11.15 9.26 17.78
N LEU A 159 9.89 9.43 18.21
CA LEU A 159 9.25 10.75 18.35
C LEU A 159 9.87 11.58 19.49
N ILE A 160 10.19 10.96 20.62
CA ILE A 160 10.91 11.60 21.74
C ILE A 160 12.30 12.08 21.29
N ASP A 161 13.01 11.30 20.47
CA ASP A 161 14.30 11.73 19.92
C ASP A 161 14.16 12.97 19.02
N ILE A 162 13.15 12.97 18.14
CA ILE A 162 12.84 14.14 17.30
C ILE A 162 12.53 15.36 18.18
N SER A 163 11.70 15.18 19.21
CA SER A 163 11.36 16.23 20.18
C SER A 163 12.60 16.86 20.83
N ARG A 164 13.55 16.05 21.29
CA ARG A 164 14.82 16.54 21.85
C ARG A 164 15.64 17.33 20.85
N ARG A 165 15.66 16.90 19.59
CA ARG A 165 16.46 17.52 18.52
C ARG A 165 15.86 18.83 18.02
N THR A 166 14.54 18.94 18.01
CA THR A 166 13.83 20.13 17.50
C THR A 166 13.45 21.11 18.60
N GLY A 167 13.46 20.69 19.87
CA GLY A 167 12.99 21.48 21.00
C GLY A 167 11.46 21.59 21.10
N ILE A 168 10.72 20.88 20.24
CA ILE A 168 9.25 20.83 20.29
C ILE A 168 8.84 19.74 21.29
N PRO A 169 8.10 20.06 22.36
CA PRO A 169 7.67 19.06 23.34
C PRO A 169 6.86 17.92 22.71
N PHE A 170 7.11 16.70 23.17
CA PHE A 170 6.28 15.53 22.88
C PHE A 170 5.45 15.23 24.12
N GLU A 171 4.14 15.42 24.01
CA GLU A 171 3.13 15.15 25.06
C GLU A 171 2.55 13.74 24.93
#